data_AF-A0A847GSQ8-F1
#
_entry.id   AF-A0A847GSQ8-F1
#
_cell.length_a   1.000
_cell.length_b   1.000
_cell.length_c   1.000
_cell.angle_alpha   90.00
_cell.angle_beta   90.00
_cell.angle_gamma   90.00
#
_symmetry.space_group_name_H-M   'P 1'
#
loop_
_entity.id
_entity.type
_entity.pdbx_description
1 polymer ?
#
loop_
_entity_poly.entity_id
_entity_poly.type
_entity_poly.pdbx_seq_one_letter_code
_entity_poly.pdbx_strand_id
1 'polypeptide(L)'
;MTDAPKQYDPYPPKVTAELQRLRLHVQHLMSAQRVWDRLAPEERRRLGGDLVAAYDRYGRTVGIWRELRGVSQPRAIIEAAYQVGLTDEATKNWLLREIGELDSTTDDTIATAVASGALVLVERGRAAYWKGDKIGVNWAKHTALWEFFWLLCAQAKIGDGVSHTHFETTENRDYPSKTKHRLCKLTGFPHDLGLLINSAGRGRQKLDLPPPQIRLFKIEAVEILREVTG
;
A
#
# COMPACT_ATOMS: atom_id res chain seq x y z
N MET A 1 -17.96 48.40 5.49
CA MET A 1 -18.12 47.03 6.01
C MET A 1 -17.60 46.10 4.94
N THR A 2 -16.36 45.64 5.09
CA THR A 2 -15.68 44.79 4.11
C THR A 2 -16.06 43.36 4.46
N ASP A 3 -16.92 42.73 3.67
CA ASP A 3 -17.23 41.31 3.84
C ASP A 3 -15.93 40.53 3.65
N ALA A 4 -15.45 39.92 4.74
CA ALA A 4 -14.32 39.02 4.69
C ALA A 4 -14.68 37.85 3.75
N PRO A 5 -13.82 37.49 2.79
CA PRO A 5 -14.10 36.39 1.88
C PRO A 5 -14.36 35.12 2.70
N LYS A 6 -15.54 34.52 2.52
CA LYS A 6 -15.88 33.23 3.12
C LYS A 6 -14.84 32.21 2.67
N GLN A 7 -13.99 31.78 3.60
CA GLN A 7 -13.02 30.73 3.37
C GLN A 7 -13.79 29.46 3.00
N TYR A 8 -13.68 29.04 1.73
CA TYR A 8 -14.29 27.81 1.26
C TYR A 8 -13.52 26.64 1.86
N ASP A 9 -14.18 25.83 2.67
CA ASP A 9 -13.58 24.60 3.17
C ASP A 9 -13.54 23.59 2.01
N PRO A 10 -12.37 23.07 1.61
CA PRO A 10 -12.27 22.13 0.50
C PRO A 10 -12.94 20.78 0.77
N TYR A 11 -13.35 20.49 2.02
CA TYR A 11 -13.88 19.19 2.40
C TYR A 11 -15.40 19.18 2.64
N PRO A 12 -16.07 18.02 2.47
CA PRO A 12 -17.46 17.87 2.88
C PRO A 12 -17.67 18.23 4.36
N PRO A 13 -18.81 18.83 4.75
CA PRO A 13 -19.03 19.31 6.13
C PRO A 13 -18.79 18.25 7.22
N LYS A 14 -19.12 16.99 6.93
CA LYS A 14 -18.89 15.86 7.85
C LYS A 14 -17.40 15.60 8.09
N VAL A 15 -16.58 15.72 7.05
CA VAL A 15 -15.12 15.53 7.10
C VAL A 15 -14.48 16.67 7.87
N THR A 16 -14.88 17.92 7.59
CA THR A 16 -14.46 19.10 8.34
C THR A 16 -14.75 18.96 9.83
N ALA A 17 -15.99 18.62 10.18
CA ALA A 17 -16.40 18.50 11.57
C ALA A 17 -15.57 17.44 12.31
N GLU A 18 -15.32 16.31 11.66
CA GLU A 18 -14.53 15.22 12.24
C GLU A 18 -13.04 15.59 12.36
N LEU A 19 -12.45 16.21 11.33
CA LEU A 19 -11.07 16.73 11.39
C LEU A 19 -10.91 17.76 12.52
N GLN A 20 -11.88 18.64 12.70
CA GLN A 20 -11.87 19.63 13.79
C GLN A 20 -11.99 18.94 15.16
N ARG A 21 -12.91 17.96 15.30
CA ARG A 21 -13.04 17.14 16.51
C ARG A 21 -11.72 16.46 16.85
N LEU A 22 -11.12 15.74 15.91
CA LEU A 22 -9.83 15.06 16.11
C LEU A 22 -8.71 16.04 16.45
N ARG A 23 -8.63 17.17 15.74
CA ARG A 23 -7.61 18.21 15.99
C ARG A 23 -7.65 18.71 17.43
N LEU A 24 -8.84 19.02 17.97
CA LEU A 24 -8.98 19.51 19.34
C LEU A 24 -8.43 18.49 20.35
N HIS A 25 -8.70 17.20 20.15
CA HIS A 25 -8.26 16.14 21.07
C HIS A 25 -6.77 15.77 20.89
N VAL A 26 -6.27 15.78 19.65
CA VAL A 26 -4.87 15.44 19.36
C VAL A 26 -3.91 16.53 19.83
N GLN A 27 -4.35 17.78 19.88
CA GLN A 27 -3.50 18.90 20.28
C GLN A 27 -3.21 19.00 21.78
N HIS A 28 -3.71 18.09 22.63
CA HIS A 28 -3.36 18.07 24.04
C HIS A 28 -1.94 17.51 24.28
N LEU A 29 -1.24 18.03 25.29
CA LEU A 29 0.13 17.59 25.65
C LEU A 29 0.20 16.08 25.95
N MET A 30 -0.85 15.51 26.56
CA MET A 30 -0.92 14.06 26.80
C MET A 30 -0.94 13.24 25.51
N SER A 31 -1.57 13.75 24.45
CA SER A 31 -1.52 13.13 23.12
C SER A 31 -0.12 13.24 22.52
N ALA A 32 0.57 14.36 22.72
CA ALA A 32 1.97 14.52 22.31
C ALA A 32 2.90 13.53 23.01
N GLN A 33 2.75 13.35 24.32
CA GLN A 33 3.52 12.37 25.09
C GLN A 33 3.29 10.94 24.55
N ARG A 34 2.02 10.55 24.34
CA ARG A 34 1.69 9.22 23.77
C ARG A 34 2.24 8.99 22.37
N VAL A 35 2.31 10.03 21.55
CA VAL A 35 2.99 9.99 20.26
C VAL A 35 4.48 9.82 20.46
N TRP A 36 5.10 10.66 21.29
CA TRP A 36 6.54 10.70 21.55
C TRP A 36 7.08 9.38 22.09
N ASP A 37 6.35 8.76 23.02
CA ASP A 37 6.70 7.47 23.62
C ASP A 37 6.78 6.34 22.60
N ARG A 38 6.04 6.45 21.49
CA ARG A 38 6.06 5.48 20.39
C ARG A 38 7.10 5.77 19.32
N LEU A 39 7.71 6.96 19.33
CA LEU A 39 8.76 7.31 18.38
C LEU A 39 10.05 6.54 18.67
N ALA A 40 10.73 6.13 17.62
CA ALA A 40 12.07 5.58 17.73
C ALA A 40 13.08 6.64 18.24
N PRO A 41 14.18 6.24 18.90
CA PRO A 41 15.21 7.18 19.36
C PRO A 41 15.74 8.11 18.27
N GLU A 42 15.87 7.62 17.03
CA GLU A 42 16.30 8.38 15.85
C GLU A 42 15.31 9.49 15.51
N GLU A 43 14.01 9.18 15.57
CA GLU A 43 12.93 10.13 15.30
C GLU A 43 12.88 11.21 16.37
N ARG A 44 13.05 10.85 17.65
CA ARG A 44 13.17 11.81 18.76
C ARG A 44 14.38 12.72 18.56
N ARG A 45 15.53 12.18 18.17
CA ARG A 45 16.74 12.97 17.86
C ARG A 45 16.50 13.96 16.72
N ARG A 46 15.80 13.57 15.65
CA ARG A 46 15.43 14.48 14.54
C ARG A 46 14.56 15.64 15.01
N LEU A 47 13.76 15.44 16.06
CA LEU A 47 12.92 16.47 16.68
C LEU A 47 13.65 17.29 17.77
N GLY A 48 14.95 17.05 17.98
CA GLY A 48 15.77 17.75 18.98
C GLY A 48 15.92 17.01 20.31
N GLY A 49 15.35 15.82 20.46
CA GLY A 49 15.51 14.96 21.65
C GLY A 49 14.69 15.39 22.88
N ASP A 50 14.03 16.55 22.83
CA ASP A 50 13.21 17.09 23.91
C ASP A 50 11.76 17.33 23.44
N LEU A 51 10.80 16.70 24.12
CA LEU A 51 9.39 16.78 23.74
C LEU A 51 8.83 18.19 23.90
N VAL A 52 9.14 18.88 25.00
CA VAL A 52 8.55 20.19 25.31
C VAL A 52 9.01 21.21 24.27
N ALA A 53 10.30 21.24 23.98
CA ALA A 53 10.88 22.08 22.94
C ALA A 53 10.30 21.75 21.55
N ALA A 54 10.15 20.47 21.20
CA ALA A 54 9.53 20.07 19.93
C ALA A 54 8.05 20.48 19.86
N TYR A 55 7.32 20.36 20.97
CA TYR A 55 5.91 20.70 21.06
C TYR A 55 5.67 22.19 20.85
N ASP A 56 6.50 23.05 21.44
CA ASP A 56 6.41 24.49 21.24
C ASP A 56 6.90 24.89 19.84
N ARG A 57 8.01 24.31 19.37
CA ARG A 57 8.61 24.63 18.07
C ARG A 57 7.70 24.30 16.89
N TYR A 58 7.07 23.13 16.89
CA TYR A 58 6.33 22.65 15.72
C TYR A 58 4.83 22.96 15.78
N GLY A 59 4.33 23.63 16.82
CA GLY A 59 2.91 23.95 16.92
C GLY A 59 2.07 22.74 17.37
N ARG A 60 2.52 22.08 18.45
CA ARG A 60 1.89 20.95 19.16
C ARG A 60 2.00 19.61 18.42
N THR A 61 1.27 18.60 18.89
CA THR A 61 1.28 17.20 18.39
C THR A 61 1.14 17.08 16.87
N VAL A 62 0.19 17.81 16.28
CA VAL A 62 -0.08 17.74 14.82
C VAL A 62 1.13 18.21 14.02
N GLY A 63 1.79 19.28 14.47
CA GLY A 63 2.95 19.81 13.78
C GLY A 63 4.19 18.93 13.94
N ILE A 64 4.39 18.32 15.12
CA ILE A 64 5.41 17.29 15.32
C ILE A 64 5.21 16.15 14.30
N TRP A 65 3.99 15.64 14.17
CA TRP A 65 3.70 14.53 13.26
C TRP A 65 3.93 14.91 11.79
N ARG A 66 3.49 16.13 11.43
CA ARG A 66 3.66 16.69 10.08
C ARG A 66 5.14 16.80 9.70
N GLU A 67 5.96 17.34 10.58
CA GLU A 67 7.40 17.49 10.37
C GLU A 67 8.08 16.13 10.23
N LEU A 68 7.76 15.19 11.13
CA LEU A 68 8.41 13.88 11.15
C LEU A 68 8.10 13.05 9.90
N ARG A 69 6.85 13.10 9.42
CA ARG A 69 6.34 12.24 8.33
C ARG A 69 6.30 12.93 6.97
N GLY A 70 6.43 14.26 6.89
CA GLY A 70 6.35 14.99 5.63
C GLY A 70 4.96 14.96 4.98
N VAL A 71 3.90 14.84 5.78
CA VAL A 71 2.51 14.71 5.31
C VAL A 71 1.76 16.05 5.34
N SER A 72 0.53 16.08 4.78
CA SER A 72 -0.35 17.25 4.93
C SER A 72 -0.82 17.43 6.37
N GLN A 73 -1.39 18.60 6.69
CA GLN A 73 -1.98 18.84 8.01
C GLN A 73 -3.20 17.94 8.29
N PRO A 74 -4.19 17.79 7.39
CA PRO A 74 -5.31 16.85 7.57
C PRO A 74 -4.83 15.42 7.84
N ARG A 75 -3.87 14.91 7.06
CA ARG A 75 -3.30 13.58 7.27
C ARG A 75 -2.58 13.46 8.60
N ALA A 76 -1.81 14.47 9.01
CA ALA A 76 -1.16 14.50 10.32
C ALA A 76 -2.18 14.43 11.47
N ILE A 77 -3.33 15.11 11.36
CA ILE A 77 -4.42 15.03 12.36
C ILE A 77 -4.94 13.59 12.44
N ILE A 78 -5.28 12.99 11.30
CA ILE A 78 -5.88 11.66 11.20
C ILE A 78 -4.91 10.59 11.75
N GLU A 79 -3.67 10.59 11.30
CA GLU A 79 -2.67 9.60 11.70
C GLU A 79 -2.29 9.75 13.18
N ALA A 80 -2.08 10.98 13.66
CA ALA A 80 -1.79 11.20 15.08
C ALA A 80 -2.96 10.76 15.97
N ALA A 81 -4.21 11.05 15.58
CA ALA A 81 -5.40 10.60 16.31
C ALA A 81 -5.48 9.08 16.41
N TYR A 82 -5.23 8.37 15.30
CA TYR A 82 -5.22 6.91 15.26
C TYR A 82 -4.15 6.35 16.20
N GLN A 83 -2.95 6.94 16.15
CA GLN A 83 -1.84 6.51 16.98
C GLN A 83 -2.15 6.67 18.46
N VAL A 84 -2.79 7.75 18.90
CA VAL A 84 -3.15 7.95 20.31
C VAL A 84 -4.45 7.25 20.74
N GLY A 85 -5.10 6.51 19.84
CA GLY A 85 -6.33 5.76 20.12
C GLY A 85 -7.61 6.60 20.19
N LEU A 86 -7.65 7.76 19.52
CA LEU A 86 -8.82 8.65 19.47
C LEU A 86 -9.77 8.35 18.30
N THR A 87 -9.34 7.49 17.38
CA THR A 87 -10.10 7.04 16.22
C THR A 87 -9.66 5.62 15.86
N ASP A 88 -10.51 4.87 15.19
CA ASP A 88 -10.23 3.51 14.73
C ASP A 88 -9.70 3.48 13.29
N GLU A 89 -9.31 2.30 12.82
CA GLU A 89 -8.76 2.13 11.47
C GLU A 89 -9.81 2.43 10.38
N ALA A 90 -11.08 2.08 10.62
CA ALA A 90 -12.16 2.34 9.68
C ALA A 90 -12.36 3.85 9.45
N THR A 91 -12.41 4.62 10.53
CA THR A 91 -12.57 6.08 10.47
C THR A 91 -11.32 6.75 9.91
N LYS A 92 -10.12 6.27 10.26
CA LYS A 92 -8.85 6.73 9.67
C LYS A 92 -8.87 6.60 8.15
N ASN A 93 -9.22 5.41 7.65
CA ASN A 93 -9.21 5.12 6.22
C ASN A 93 -10.30 5.88 5.48
N TRP A 94 -11.49 6.02 6.07
CA TRP A 94 -12.55 6.87 5.53
C TRP A 94 -12.08 8.31 5.38
N LEU A 95 -11.53 8.93 6.44
CA LEU A 95 -11.06 10.32 6.37
C LEU A 95 -9.94 10.52 5.35
N LEU A 96 -8.96 9.62 5.30
CA LEU A 96 -7.86 9.72 4.32
C LEU A 96 -8.37 9.62 2.88
N ARG A 97 -9.40 8.81 2.64
CA ARG A 97 -10.08 8.69 1.35
C ARG A 97 -10.80 9.99 0.96
N GLU A 98 -11.53 10.59 1.89
CA GLU A 98 -12.27 11.84 1.63
C GLU A 98 -11.36 13.03 1.35
N ILE A 99 -10.15 13.06 1.93
CA ILE A 99 -9.15 14.11 1.65
C ILE A 99 -8.26 13.78 0.43
N GLY A 100 -8.48 12.64 -0.24
CA GLY A 100 -7.70 12.22 -1.41
C GLY A 100 -6.27 11.77 -1.10
N GLU A 101 -5.97 11.37 0.14
CA GLU A 101 -4.64 10.90 0.58
C GLU A 101 -4.59 9.40 0.88
N LEU A 102 -5.69 8.70 0.60
CA LEU A 102 -5.77 7.26 0.47
C LEU A 102 -6.50 6.96 -0.83
N ASP A 103 -5.82 6.27 -1.76
CA ASP A 103 -6.42 5.81 -3.01
C ASP A 103 -7.49 4.75 -2.71
N SER A 104 -8.70 5.21 -2.42
CA SER A 104 -9.90 4.40 -2.21
C SER A 104 -10.23 3.50 -3.38
N THR A 105 -9.79 3.89 -4.57
CA THR A 105 -9.87 3.10 -5.78
C THR A 105 -9.04 1.83 -5.67
N THR A 106 -7.93 1.78 -4.95
CA THR A 106 -7.07 0.58 -4.96
C THR A 106 -7.67 -0.55 -4.13
N ASP A 107 -8.07 -0.29 -2.88
CA ASP A 107 -8.56 -1.35 -1.98
C ASP A 107 -9.94 -1.86 -2.38
N ASP A 108 -10.88 -0.96 -2.73
CA ASP A 108 -12.23 -1.35 -3.16
C ASP A 108 -12.19 -2.05 -4.53
N THR A 109 -11.25 -1.67 -5.43
CA THR A 109 -11.05 -2.39 -6.71
C THR A 109 -10.38 -3.75 -6.52
N ILE A 110 -9.41 -3.87 -5.60
CA ILE A 110 -8.83 -5.17 -5.22
C ILE A 110 -9.94 -6.07 -4.66
N ALA A 111 -10.73 -5.58 -3.71
CA ALA A 111 -11.83 -6.35 -3.11
C ALA A 111 -12.85 -6.80 -4.17
N THR A 112 -13.23 -5.90 -5.08
CA THR A 112 -14.14 -6.22 -6.20
C THR A 112 -13.56 -7.28 -7.14
N ALA A 113 -12.27 -7.17 -7.47
CA ALA A 113 -11.57 -8.15 -8.31
C ALA A 113 -11.44 -9.53 -7.63
N VAL A 114 -11.22 -9.55 -6.31
CA VAL A 114 -11.19 -10.79 -5.52
C VAL A 114 -12.58 -11.42 -5.51
N ALA A 115 -13.62 -10.64 -5.23
CA ALA A 115 -15.01 -11.10 -5.22
C ALA A 115 -15.49 -11.63 -6.58
N SER A 116 -14.95 -11.13 -7.69
CA SER A 116 -15.26 -11.66 -9.03
C SER A 116 -14.61 -13.01 -9.33
N GLY A 117 -13.82 -13.57 -8.40
CA GLY A 117 -13.14 -14.85 -8.56
C GLY A 117 -11.95 -14.82 -9.52
N ALA A 118 -11.47 -13.63 -9.90
CA ALA A 118 -10.31 -13.48 -10.76
C ALA A 118 -9.01 -13.92 -10.05
N LEU A 119 -7.95 -14.16 -10.83
CA LEU A 119 -6.60 -14.21 -10.30
C LEU A 119 -6.13 -12.78 -10.02
N VAL A 120 -5.95 -12.46 -8.75
CA VAL A 120 -5.54 -11.12 -8.30
C VAL A 120 -4.16 -11.17 -7.68
N LEU A 121 -3.23 -10.35 -8.16
CA LEU A 121 -1.93 -10.13 -7.52
C LEU A 121 -1.77 -8.65 -7.16
N VAL A 122 -1.30 -8.41 -5.93
CA VAL A 122 -0.99 -7.08 -5.41
C VAL A 122 0.52 -7.03 -5.12
N GLU A 123 1.23 -6.15 -5.82
CA GLU A 123 2.71 -6.06 -5.74
C GLU A 123 3.14 -5.67 -4.32
N ARG A 124 2.52 -4.62 -3.78
CA ARG A 124 2.77 -4.14 -2.43
C ARG A 124 2.25 -5.17 -1.42
N GLY A 125 3.15 -5.66 -0.57
CA GLY A 125 2.84 -6.70 0.41
C GLY A 125 2.79 -8.12 -0.17
N ARG A 126 2.99 -8.29 -1.48
CA ARG A 126 3.05 -9.58 -2.18
C ARG A 126 1.86 -10.48 -1.82
N ALA A 127 0.65 -10.00 -2.08
CA ALA A 127 -0.57 -10.76 -1.86
C ALA A 127 -1.07 -11.33 -3.18
N ALA A 128 -1.57 -12.56 -3.15
CA ALA A 128 -2.26 -13.18 -4.29
C ALA A 128 -3.56 -13.84 -3.83
N TYR A 129 -4.55 -13.80 -4.71
CA TYR A 129 -5.88 -14.35 -4.49
C TYR A 129 -6.33 -15.13 -5.70
N TRP A 130 -7.02 -16.25 -5.48
CA TRP A 130 -7.55 -17.10 -6.52
C TRP A 130 -8.95 -17.54 -6.16
N LYS A 131 -9.92 -17.32 -7.07
CA LYS A 131 -11.34 -17.66 -6.85
C LYS A 131 -11.94 -17.08 -5.56
N GLY A 132 -11.49 -15.88 -5.17
CA GLY A 132 -11.95 -15.20 -3.96
C GLY A 132 -11.13 -15.50 -2.71
N ASP A 133 -10.31 -16.56 -2.72
CA ASP A 133 -9.52 -16.97 -1.57
C ASP A 133 -8.09 -16.44 -1.62
N LYS A 134 -7.53 -16.08 -0.47
CA LYS A 134 -6.13 -15.69 -0.36
C LYS A 134 -5.23 -16.91 -0.53
N ILE A 135 -4.23 -16.83 -1.41
CA ILE A 135 -3.21 -17.87 -1.57
C ILE A 135 -2.29 -17.86 -0.35
N GLY A 136 -2.30 -18.95 0.43
CA GLY A 136 -1.63 -19.08 1.73
C GLY A 136 -0.10 -19.22 1.68
N VAL A 137 0.56 -18.77 0.61
CA VAL A 137 2.01 -18.84 0.44
C VAL A 137 2.68 -17.66 1.14
N ASN A 138 3.79 -17.91 1.85
CA ASN A 138 4.63 -16.85 2.39
C ASN A 138 5.56 -16.28 1.30
N TRP A 139 5.04 -15.35 0.49
CA TRP A 139 5.75 -14.76 -0.64
C TRP A 139 7.00 -13.95 -0.26
N ALA A 140 7.09 -13.47 0.97
CA ALA A 140 8.30 -12.79 1.46
C ALA A 140 9.50 -13.74 1.55
N LYS A 141 9.28 -15.00 1.97
CA LYS A 141 10.33 -16.04 2.01
C LYS A 141 10.66 -16.64 0.64
N HIS A 142 9.80 -16.41 -0.35
CA HIS A 142 9.89 -17.00 -1.69
C HIS A 142 9.98 -15.94 -2.79
N THR A 143 10.81 -14.91 -2.60
CA THR A 143 10.98 -13.77 -3.53
C THR A 143 11.10 -14.19 -5.00
N ALA A 144 12.01 -15.12 -5.33
CA ALA A 144 12.19 -15.55 -6.72
C ALA A 144 10.95 -16.24 -7.33
N LEU A 145 10.16 -16.93 -6.51
CA LEU A 145 8.91 -17.58 -6.96
C LEU A 145 7.79 -16.54 -7.11
N TRP A 146 7.75 -15.53 -6.24
CA TRP A 146 6.85 -14.39 -6.41
C TRP A 146 7.13 -13.64 -7.72
N GLU A 147 8.40 -13.29 -7.97
CA GLU A 147 8.84 -12.59 -9.18
C GLU A 147 8.46 -13.36 -10.45
N PHE A 148 8.74 -14.67 -10.46
CA PHE A 148 8.34 -15.56 -11.54
C PHE A 148 6.82 -15.57 -11.74
N PHE A 149 6.05 -15.71 -10.65
CA PHE A 149 4.60 -15.79 -10.72
C PHE A 149 3.96 -14.48 -11.20
N TRP A 150 4.47 -13.35 -10.70
CA TRP A 150 4.07 -12.02 -11.15
C TRP A 150 4.30 -11.83 -12.64
N LEU A 151 5.53 -12.11 -13.10
CA LEU A 151 5.90 -12.00 -14.50
C LEU A 151 5.07 -12.94 -15.39
N LEU A 152 4.82 -14.16 -14.93
CA LEU A 152 3.95 -15.12 -15.63
C LEU A 152 2.54 -14.56 -15.86
N CYS A 153 1.95 -13.96 -14.83
CA CYS A 153 0.63 -13.34 -14.94
C CYS A 153 0.64 -12.11 -15.84
N ALA A 154 1.71 -11.29 -15.78
CA ALA A 154 1.86 -10.12 -16.64
C ALA A 154 1.95 -10.50 -18.12
N GLN A 155 2.75 -11.51 -18.46
CA GLN A 155 2.85 -12.01 -19.84
C GLN A 155 1.54 -12.66 -20.30
N ALA A 156 0.84 -13.38 -19.42
CA ALA A 156 -0.45 -13.98 -19.77
C ALA A 156 -1.54 -12.93 -20.08
N LYS A 157 -1.51 -11.75 -19.44
CA LYS A 157 -2.43 -10.64 -19.78
C LYS A 157 -2.30 -10.14 -21.22
N ILE A 158 -1.10 -10.23 -21.80
CA ILE A 158 -0.87 -9.87 -23.21
C ILE A 158 -0.95 -11.09 -24.14
N GLY A 159 -1.40 -12.25 -23.63
CA GLY A 159 -1.52 -13.49 -24.38
C GLY A 159 -0.20 -14.24 -24.62
N ASP A 160 0.90 -13.76 -24.03
CA ASP A 160 2.23 -14.31 -24.22
C ASP A 160 2.62 -15.25 -23.05
N GLY A 161 3.91 -15.60 -22.93
CA GLY A 161 4.38 -16.56 -21.95
C GLY A 161 5.85 -16.34 -21.64
N VAL A 162 6.28 -16.81 -20.49
CA VAL A 162 7.59 -16.51 -19.95
C VAL A 162 8.62 -17.50 -20.46
N SER A 163 9.72 -16.98 -20.98
CA SER A 163 10.92 -17.72 -21.37
C SER A 163 12.12 -17.32 -20.50
N HIS A 164 13.24 -18.06 -20.62
CA HIS A 164 14.49 -17.75 -19.90
C HIS A 164 15.04 -16.35 -20.19
N THR A 165 14.74 -15.75 -21.35
CA THR A 165 15.24 -14.41 -21.75
C THR A 165 14.62 -13.27 -20.94
N HIS A 166 13.56 -13.54 -20.18
CA HIS A 166 12.92 -12.53 -19.33
C HIS A 166 13.60 -12.38 -17.95
N PHE A 167 14.66 -13.15 -17.69
CA PHE A 167 15.37 -13.13 -16.41
C PHE A 167 16.82 -12.73 -16.64
N GLU A 168 17.29 -11.74 -15.88
CA GLU A 168 18.63 -11.14 -16.03
C GLU A 168 19.78 -12.14 -15.76
N THR A 169 19.52 -13.22 -15.02
CA THR A 169 20.57 -14.01 -14.35
C THR A 169 20.73 -15.45 -14.82
N THR A 170 20.14 -15.89 -15.93
CA THR A 170 20.16 -17.34 -16.25
C THR A 170 20.50 -17.69 -17.70
N GLU A 171 21.74 -18.16 -17.90
CA GLU A 171 22.15 -19.02 -19.04
C GLU A 171 21.33 -20.33 -19.09
N ASN A 172 20.58 -20.64 -18.04
CA ASN A 172 19.81 -21.87 -17.91
C ASN A 172 18.45 -21.79 -18.62
N ARG A 173 18.37 -22.39 -19.81
CA ARG A 173 17.13 -22.49 -20.61
C ARG A 173 15.96 -23.18 -19.90
N ASP A 174 16.24 -24.02 -18.91
CA ASP A 174 15.21 -24.76 -18.16
C ASP A 174 14.68 -24.00 -16.93
N TYR A 175 15.18 -22.79 -16.68
CA TYR A 175 14.79 -22.00 -15.51
C TYR A 175 13.26 -21.87 -15.36
N PRO A 176 12.49 -21.47 -16.40
CA PRO A 176 11.03 -21.36 -16.25
C PRO A 176 10.34 -22.66 -15.84
N SER A 177 10.76 -23.80 -16.41
CA SER A 177 10.18 -25.11 -16.10
C SER A 177 10.50 -25.55 -14.67
N LYS A 178 11.75 -25.35 -14.21
CA LYS A 178 12.15 -25.66 -12.83
C LYS A 178 11.44 -24.77 -11.82
N THR A 179 11.30 -23.49 -12.14
CA THR A 179 10.65 -22.50 -11.26
C THR A 179 9.15 -22.75 -11.16
N LYS A 180 8.48 -23.09 -12.28
CA LYS A 180 7.09 -23.61 -12.27
C LYS A 180 6.95 -24.81 -11.33
N HIS A 181 7.80 -25.82 -11.49
CA HIS A 181 7.70 -27.03 -10.66
C HIS A 181 7.83 -26.73 -9.17
N ARG A 182 8.73 -25.82 -8.81
CA ARG A 182 8.89 -25.35 -7.42
C ARG A 182 7.66 -24.57 -6.94
N LEU A 183 7.11 -23.69 -7.77
CA LEU A 183 5.90 -22.92 -7.48
C LEU A 183 4.71 -23.86 -7.19
N CYS A 184 4.45 -24.84 -8.06
CA CYS A 184 3.34 -25.78 -7.89
C CYS A 184 3.51 -26.74 -6.70
N LYS A 185 4.72 -26.86 -6.15
CA LYS A 185 5.01 -27.67 -4.94
C LYS A 185 4.97 -26.87 -3.64
N LEU A 186 4.79 -25.55 -3.69
CA LEU A 186 4.70 -24.74 -2.49
C LEU A 186 3.43 -25.08 -1.69
N THR A 187 3.59 -25.29 -0.39
CA THR A 187 2.46 -25.42 0.52
C THR A 187 1.61 -24.15 0.47
N GLY A 188 0.31 -24.32 0.22
CA GLY A 188 -0.65 -23.22 0.10
C GLY A 188 -0.85 -22.67 -1.31
N PHE A 189 -0.07 -23.13 -2.31
CA PHE A 189 -0.33 -22.76 -3.72
C PHE A 189 -1.48 -23.63 -4.28
N PRO A 190 -2.52 -23.03 -4.90
CA PRO A 190 -3.68 -23.80 -5.38
C PRO A 190 -3.30 -24.78 -6.48
N HIS A 191 -3.68 -26.04 -6.33
CA HIS A 191 -3.36 -27.09 -7.31
C HIS A 191 -4.02 -26.83 -8.66
N ASP A 192 -5.27 -26.39 -8.66
CA ASP A 192 -6.04 -26.09 -9.87
C ASP A 192 -5.44 -24.93 -10.67
N LEU A 193 -4.93 -23.89 -9.99
CA LEU A 193 -4.17 -22.82 -10.64
C LEU A 193 -2.85 -23.32 -11.21
N GLY A 194 -2.16 -24.24 -10.52
CA GLY A 194 -0.95 -24.88 -11.01
C GLY A 194 -1.15 -25.68 -12.31
N LEU A 195 -2.33 -26.31 -12.49
CA LEU A 195 -2.71 -27.02 -13.71
C LEU A 195 -2.93 -26.08 -14.91
N LEU A 196 -3.24 -24.80 -14.67
CA LEU A 196 -3.38 -23.80 -15.73
C LEU A 196 -2.02 -23.29 -16.24
N ILE A 197 -0.92 -23.61 -15.56
CA ILE A 197 0.42 -23.22 -16.02
C ILE A 197 0.92 -24.33 -16.94
N ASN A 198 1.03 -24.06 -18.24
CA ASN A 198 1.38 -25.05 -19.27
C ASN A 198 2.64 -24.67 -20.03
N SER A 199 3.30 -25.69 -20.60
CA SER A 199 4.44 -25.47 -21.49
C SER A 199 3.94 -24.99 -22.84
N ALA A 200 4.40 -23.83 -23.30
CA ALA A 200 4.02 -23.21 -24.58
C ALA A 200 5.18 -23.24 -25.58
N GLY A 201 5.77 -24.42 -25.76
CA GLY A 201 6.96 -24.63 -26.59
C GLY A 201 8.26 -24.74 -25.79
N ARG A 202 9.39 -24.71 -26.51
CA ARG A 202 10.71 -25.03 -25.93
C ARG A 202 11.15 -23.95 -24.93
N GLY A 203 11.22 -24.31 -23.65
CA GLY A 203 11.71 -23.43 -22.59
C GLY A 203 10.76 -22.27 -22.24
N ARG A 204 9.47 -22.38 -22.60
CA ARG A 204 8.46 -21.35 -22.36
C ARG A 204 7.30 -21.90 -21.52
N GLN A 205 6.90 -21.14 -20.51
CA GLN A 205 5.75 -21.44 -19.65
C GLN A 205 4.69 -20.36 -19.81
N LYS A 206 3.42 -20.75 -19.91
CA LYS A 206 2.29 -19.84 -20.10
C LYS A 206 1.20 -20.17 -19.08
N LEU A 207 0.52 -19.15 -18.59
CA LEU A 207 -0.70 -19.33 -17.81
C LEU A 207 -1.90 -19.30 -18.76
N ASP A 208 -2.60 -20.41 -18.87
CA ASP A 208 -3.80 -20.56 -19.70
C ASP A 208 -5.02 -20.04 -18.95
N LEU A 209 -5.03 -18.73 -18.71
CA LEU A 209 -6.12 -17.99 -18.10
C LEU A 209 -6.48 -16.79 -18.99
N PRO A 210 -7.76 -16.53 -19.28
CA PRO A 210 -8.15 -15.38 -20.10
C PRO A 210 -7.64 -14.06 -19.49
N PRO A 211 -7.12 -13.11 -20.29
CA PRO A 211 -6.66 -11.82 -19.77
C PRO A 211 -7.65 -11.07 -18.87
N PRO A 212 -8.97 -11.08 -19.15
CA PRO A 212 -9.96 -10.47 -18.26
C PRO A 212 -10.13 -11.17 -16.91
N GLN A 213 -9.54 -12.34 -16.69
CA GLN A 213 -9.53 -13.04 -15.40
C GLN A 213 -8.22 -12.82 -14.63
N ILE A 214 -7.28 -12.03 -15.15
CA ILE A 214 -6.03 -11.67 -14.48
C ILE A 214 -6.05 -10.19 -14.10
N ARG A 215 -5.92 -9.89 -12.81
CA ARG A 215 -5.91 -8.54 -12.24
C ARG A 215 -4.59 -8.33 -11.50
N LEU A 216 -3.79 -7.37 -11.96
CA LEU A 216 -2.49 -7.04 -11.39
C LEU A 216 -2.58 -5.61 -10.86
N PHE A 217 -2.23 -5.42 -9.60
CA PHE A 217 -2.26 -4.13 -8.92
C PHE A 217 -0.86 -3.74 -8.51
N LYS A 218 -0.34 -2.72 -9.19
CA LYS A 218 0.93 -2.05 -8.88
C LYS A 218 0.61 -0.72 -8.24
N ILE A 219 1.14 -0.47 -7.04
CA ILE A 219 1.03 0.82 -6.39
C ILE A 219 2.25 1.62 -6.81
N GLU A 220 2.08 2.51 -7.77
CA GLU A 220 3.09 3.51 -8.09
C GLU A 220 2.99 4.59 -7.01
N ALA A 221 4.04 4.71 -6.18
CA ALA A 221 4.14 5.84 -5.30
C ALA A 221 4.31 7.09 -6.18
N VAL A 222 3.32 7.98 -6.16
CA VAL A 222 3.48 9.29 -6.78
C VAL A 222 4.58 10.02 -6.00
N GLU A 223 5.77 10.12 -6.58
CA GLU A 223 6.80 11.03 -6.07
C GLU A 223 6.29 12.45 -6.22
N ILE A 224 5.83 13.04 -5.11
CA ILE A 224 5.51 14.47 -5.07
C ILE A 224 6.85 15.22 -5.06
N LEU A 225 7.35 15.56 -6.26
CA LEU A 225 8.44 16.51 -6.42
C LEU A 225 7.96 17.87 -5.91
N ARG A 226 8.57 18.36 -4.83
CA ARG A 226 8.42 19.76 -4.39
C ARG A 226 9.66 20.54 -4.80
N GLU A 227 9.43 21.60 -5.57
CA GLU A 227 10.43 22.64 -5.79
C GLU A 227 10.70 23.33 -4.45
N VAL A 228 11.96 23.31 -4.00
CA VAL A 228 12.41 24.08 -2.84
C VAL A 228 12.89 25.43 -3.36
N THR A 229 12.03 26.44 -3.32
CA THR A 229 12.45 27.82 -3.46
C THR A 229 13.10 28.26 -2.15
N GLY A 230 14.39 28.62 -2.23
CA GLY A 230 15.16 29.21 -1.13
C GLY A 230 14.82 30.66 -0.86
#